data_AF-X1DEI7-F1
#
_entry.id   AF-X1DEI7-F1
#
_cell.length_a   1.000
_cell.length_b   1.000
_cell.length_c   1.000
_cell.angle_alpha   90.00
_cell.angle_beta   90.00
_cell.angle_gamma   90.00
#
_symmetry.space_group_name_H-M   'P 1'
#
loop_
_entity.id
_entity.type
_entity.pdbx_description
1 polymer ?
#
loop_
_entity_poly.entity_id
_entity_poly.type
_entity_poly.pdbx_seq_one_letter_code
_entity_poly.pdbx_strand_id
1 'polypeptide(L)'
;TTINFKYIYCTLFLVNNTITQTSQGIVIVHSSENIISGNVIFFIGAQGIFLLEAYNNSITDNYIEAQDYTSSSSSTDNGVSLTTSGNNEFKFNTITGFRLYGIVISSDSAKNAIIFNNFIDNNENLLNQASDGGVSNNFTRNFWDNWITPDADENGIIDSPYLITGNTEGDDLFPLSNFIKHTLSEPQIYSPNSAEIFSGLVQISWIPSEDSHNFSLFSLFFSSHSISGFNS
;
A
#
# COMPACT_ATOMS: atom_id res chain seq x y z
N THR A 1 -11.46 12.93 4.59
CA THR A 1 -12.67 12.29 5.14
C THR A 1 -12.38 10.84 5.47
N THR A 2 -12.47 10.42 6.73
CA THR A 2 -12.26 9.00 7.11
C THR A 2 -13.43 8.15 6.62
N ILE A 3 -13.13 7.04 5.96
CA ILE A 3 -14.15 6.09 5.50
C ILE A 3 -14.30 4.99 6.56
N ASN A 4 -15.44 5.00 7.26
CA ASN A 4 -15.76 4.04 8.31
C ASN A 4 -16.85 3.09 7.83
N PHE A 5 -16.54 1.80 7.79
CA PHE A 5 -17.50 0.74 7.47
C PHE A 5 -17.83 -0.05 8.73
N LYS A 6 -19.11 -0.05 9.12
CA LYS A 6 -19.61 -0.79 10.27
C LYS A 6 -20.81 -1.65 9.84
N TYR A 7 -20.80 -2.92 10.21
CA TYR A 7 -21.91 -3.86 10.00
C TYR A 7 -22.28 -4.07 8.53
N ILE A 8 -21.30 -4.35 7.66
CA ILE A 8 -21.58 -4.72 6.27
C ILE A 8 -21.87 -6.22 6.20
N TYR A 9 -23.13 -6.56 5.89
CA TYR A 9 -23.61 -7.93 5.69
C TYR A 9 -23.56 -8.38 4.22
N CYS A 10 -22.87 -7.62 3.37
CA CYS A 10 -22.65 -7.88 1.97
C CYS A 10 -21.19 -7.57 1.61
N THR A 11 -20.71 -8.07 0.47
CA THR A 11 -19.39 -7.70 -0.05
C THR A 11 -19.36 -6.21 -0.38
N LEU A 12 -18.50 -5.46 0.30
CA LEU A 12 -18.11 -4.11 -0.10
C LEU A 12 -16.97 -4.18 -1.12
N PHE A 13 -17.06 -3.36 -2.16
CA PHE A 13 -15.95 -3.07 -3.07
C PHE A 13 -15.50 -1.62 -2.84
N LEU A 14 -14.31 -1.44 -2.27
CA LEU A 14 -13.64 -0.14 -2.21
C LEU A 14 -12.42 -0.20 -3.12
N VAL A 15 -12.59 0.24 -4.36
CA VAL A 15 -11.59 0.07 -5.42
C VAL A 15 -11.23 1.41 -6.04
N ASN A 16 -9.93 1.67 -6.25
CA ASN A 16 -9.39 2.84 -6.95
C ASN A 16 -9.78 4.19 -6.35
N ASN A 17 -9.76 4.29 -5.01
CA ASN A 17 -10.06 5.53 -4.31
C ASN A 17 -8.78 6.22 -3.86
N THR A 18 -8.85 7.54 -3.77
CA THR A 18 -7.83 8.37 -3.13
C THR A 18 -8.35 8.84 -1.77
N ILE A 19 -7.65 8.45 -0.70
CA ILE A 19 -7.97 8.82 0.68
C ILE A 19 -6.77 9.60 1.23
N THR A 20 -7.00 10.84 1.68
CA THR A 20 -5.90 11.69 2.14
C THR A 20 -6.30 12.63 3.27
N GLN A 21 -5.29 13.04 4.05
CA GLN A 21 -5.41 14.02 5.14
C GLN A 21 -6.47 13.61 6.17
N THR A 22 -6.39 12.37 6.62
CA THR A 22 -7.29 11.80 7.63
C THR A 22 -6.52 11.31 8.84
N SER A 23 -7.19 11.24 10.00
CA SER A 23 -6.60 10.61 11.18
C SER A 23 -6.48 9.09 11.03
N GLN A 24 -7.47 8.47 10.38
CA GLN A 24 -7.47 7.05 9.99
C GLN A 24 -7.85 6.94 8.51
N GLY A 25 -7.25 6.01 7.78
CA GLY A 25 -7.56 5.77 6.37
C GLY A 25 -8.86 4.99 6.19
N ILE A 26 -8.79 3.65 6.22
CA ILE A 26 -9.93 2.74 6.08
C ILE A 26 -10.14 1.96 7.38
N VAL A 27 -11.38 1.90 7.84
CA VAL A 27 -11.75 1.12 9.02
C VAL A 27 -12.85 0.11 8.66
N ILE A 28 -12.58 -1.17 8.90
CA ILE A 28 -13.50 -2.30 8.69
C ILE A 28 -13.86 -2.90 10.05
N VAL A 29 -15.13 -2.86 10.41
CA VAL A 29 -15.60 -3.37 11.72
C VAL A 29 -16.75 -4.34 11.54
N HIS A 30 -16.66 -5.51 12.17
CA HIS A 30 -17.68 -6.57 12.13
C HIS A 30 -18.17 -6.86 10.71
N SER A 31 -17.24 -6.95 9.76
CA SER A 31 -17.55 -7.09 8.33
C SER A 31 -16.64 -8.14 7.70
N SER A 32 -17.17 -8.86 6.72
CA SER A 32 -16.44 -9.94 6.07
C SER A 32 -16.60 -9.89 4.55
N GLU A 33 -15.73 -10.61 3.84
CA GLU A 33 -15.83 -10.77 2.38
C GLU A 33 -15.78 -9.44 1.61
N ASN A 34 -15.02 -8.46 2.09
CA ASN A 34 -14.84 -7.18 1.42
C ASN A 34 -13.59 -7.20 0.54
N ILE A 35 -13.63 -6.41 -0.53
CA ILE A 35 -12.51 -6.21 -1.46
C ILE A 35 -12.09 -4.76 -1.40
N ILE A 36 -10.84 -4.54 -1.00
CA ILE A 36 -10.19 -3.24 -0.92
C ILE A 36 -8.98 -3.29 -1.83
N SER A 37 -9.07 -2.64 -3.00
CA SER A 37 -8.03 -2.79 -4.02
C SER A 37 -7.67 -1.52 -4.76
N GLY A 38 -6.39 -1.34 -5.12
CA GLY A 38 -5.95 -0.20 -5.94
C GLY A 38 -6.14 1.17 -5.28
N ASN A 39 -6.31 1.25 -3.96
CA ASN A 39 -6.52 2.52 -3.29
C ASN A 39 -5.18 3.20 -2.95
N VAL A 40 -5.17 4.52 -3.04
CA VAL A 40 -4.06 5.38 -2.62
C VAL A 40 -4.46 6.09 -1.34
N ILE A 41 -3.82 5.72 -0.23
CA ILE A 41 -4.11 6.16 1.12
C ILE A 41 -2.85 6.85 1.65
N PHE A 42 -2.85 8.18 1.76
CA PHE A 42 -1.63 8.92 2.09
C PHE A 42 -1.90 10.13 3.00
N PHE A 43 -0.87 10.59 3.69
CA PHE A 43 -0.98 11.63 4.72
C PHE A 43 -2.01 11.26 5.80
N ILE A 44 -1.81 10.07 6.40
CA ILE A 44 -2.62 9.56 7.50
C ILE A 44 -1.92 9.83 8.84
N GLY A 45 -2.65 10.33 9.83
CA GLY A 45 -2.09 10.72 11.13
C GLY A 45 -2.05 9.62 12.21
N ALA A 46 -2.54 8.41 11.90
CA ALA A 46 -2.47 7.25 12.79
C ALA A 46 -2.49 5.92 12.00
N GLN A 47 -3.67 5.35 11.73
CA GLN A 47 -3.79 4.01 11.13
C GLN A 47 -4.17 4.09 9.67
N GLY A 48 -3.39 3.48 8.78
CA GLY A 48 -3.72 3.37 7.37
C GLY A 48 -4.97 2.54 7.14
N ILE A 49 -4.93 1.25 7.51
CA ILE A 49 -6.07 0.33 7.47
C ILE A 49 -6.24 -0.36 8.83
N PHE A 50 -7.46 -0.33 9.38
CA PHE A 50 -7.80 -1.00 10.64
C PHE A 50 -8.93 -2.02 10.45
N LEU A 51 -8.67 -3.27 10.84
CA LEU A 51 -9.63 -4.37 10.88
C LEU A 51 -9.94 -4.72 12.33
N LEU A 52 -11.21 -4.66 12.70
CA LEU A 52 -11.72 -5.09 14.01
C LEU A 52 -12.85 -6.09 13.81
N GLU A 53 -12.65 -7.31 14.32
CA GLU A 53 -13.61 -8.42 14.13
C GLU A 53 -14.00 -8.60 12.65
N ALA A 54 -12.98 -8.58 11.77
CA ALA A 54 -13.16 -8.63 10.33
C ALA A 54 -12.52 -9.90 9.74
N TYR A 55 -13.25 -10.56 8.84
CA TYR A 55 -12.87 -11.89 8.36
C TYR A 55 -12.98 -12.03 6.85
N ASN A 56 -12.15 -12.87 6.24
CA ASN A 56 -12.25 -13.21 4.81
C ASN A 56 -12.20 -11.98 3.87
N ASN A 57 -11.47 -10.92 4.24
CA ASN A 57 -11.31 -9.74 3.38
C ASN A 57 -10.08 -9.87 2.49
N SER A 58 -10.16 -9.31 1.29
CA SER A 58 -9.04 -9.19 0.35
C SER A 58 -8.61 -7.74 0.24
N ILE A 59 -7.38 -7.45 0.67
CA ILE A 59 -6.76 -6.13 0.69
C ILE A 59 -5.55 -6.19 -0.23
N THR A 60 -5.68 -5.69 -1.46
CA THR A 60 -4.69 -5.94 -2.51
C THR A 60 -4.29 -4.67 -3.25
N ASP A 61 -3.04 -4.56 -3.67
CA ASP A 61 -2.60 -3.46 -4.56
C ASP A 61 -2.88 -2.05 -4.00
N ASN A 62 -2.90 -1.87 -2.69
CA ASN A 62 -3.09 -0.55 -2.08
C ASN A 62 -1.73 0.10 -1.77
N TYR A 63 -1.65 1.40 -2.00
CA TYR A 63 -0.53 2.22 -1.55
C TYR A 63 -0.94 2.95 -0.27
N ILE A 64 -0.20 2.73 0.82
CA ILE A 64 -0.52 3.19 2.17
C ILE A 64 0.70 3.91 2.75
N GLU A 65 0.60 5.22 2.91
CA GLU A 65 1.69 6.10 3.34
C GLU A 65 1.27 6.92 4.56
N ALA A 66 2.10 6.90 5.59
CA ALA A 66 1.92 7.75 6.76
C ALA A 66 2.14 9.23 6.45
N GLN A 67 1.60 10.11 7.27
CA GLN A 67 2.03 11.50 7.25
C GLN A 67 3.33 11.65 8.04
N ASP A 68 4.35 12.30 7.48
CA ASP A 68 5.57 12.71 8.19
C ASP A 68 5.22 13.79 9.23
N TYR A 69 4.67 13.37 10.37
CA TYR A 69 4.52 14.17 11.56
C TYR A 69 5.42 13.60 12.65
N THR A 70 6.64 14.13 12.69
CA THR A 70 7.58 14.05 13.82
C THR A 70 7.01 14.43 15.19
N SER A 71 5.72 14.80 15.29
CA SER A 71 5.05 15.28 16.51
C SER A 71 3.88 14.40 17.01
N SER A 72 3.37 13.43 16.26
CA SER A 72 2.32 12.53 16.77
C SER A 72 2.93 11.35 17.53
N SER A 73 2.83 11.39 18.86
CA SER A 73 3.15 10.26 19.74
C SER A 73 1.97 9.27 19.86
N SER A 74 1.25 9.03 18.76
CA SER A 74 0.10 8.11 18.81
C SER A 74 0.61 6.69 18.96
N SER A 75 0.12 5.97 19.96
CA SER A 75 0.41 4.54 20.15
C SER A 75 -0.21 3.64 19.08
N THR A 76 -0.90 4.23 18.09
CA THR A 76 -1.63 3.52 17.03
C THR A 76 -1.06 3.76 15.64
N ASP A 77 0.11 4.39 15.52
CA ASP A 77 0.73 4.81 14.26
C ASP A 77 1.32 3.64 13.43
N ASN A 78 0.46 2.68 13.08
CA ASN A 78 0.78 1.50 12.28
C ASN A 78 0.10 1.59 10.91
N GLY A 79 0.74 1.06 9.87
CA GLY A 79 0.18 1.05 8.52
C GLY A 79 -1.11 0.25 8.44
N VAL A 80 -1.06 -0.98 8.93
CA VAL A 80 -2.17 -1.92 8.99
C VAL A 80 -2.28 -2.47 10.41
N SER A 81 -3.49 -2.53 10.96
CA SER A 81 -3.77 -3.11 12.28
C SER A 81 -4.91 -4.11 12.21
N LEU A 82 -4.70 -5.32 12.72
CA LEU A 82 -5.72 -6.37 12.84
C LEU A 82 -6.00 -6.64 14.32
N THR A 83 -7.28 -6.62 14.69
CA THR A 83 -7.77 -6.98 16.03
C THR A 83 -8.91 -7.98 15.92
N THR A 84 -8.82 -9.11 16.62
CA THR A 84 -9.82 -10.19 16.57
C THR A 84 -10.21 -10.57 15.13
N SER A 85 -9.26 -10.59 14.20
CA SER A 85 -9.53 -10.69 12.76
C SER A 85 -8.81 -11.89 12.14
N GLY A 86 -9.41 -12.54 11.15
CA GLY A 86 -8.80 -13.74 10.59
C GLY A 86 -9.21 -14.13 9.19
N ASN A 87 -8.38 -14.95 8.55
CA ASN A 87 -8.52 -15.37 7.15
C ASN A 87 -8.56 -14.17 6.17
N ASN A 88 -7.90 -13.06 6.49
CA ASN A 88 -7.76 -11.94 5.56
C ASN A 88 -6.50 -12.12 4.70
N GLU A 89 -6.52 -11.62 3.47
CA GLU A 89 -5.39 -11.63 2.54
C GLU A 89 -4.91 -10.21 2.28
N PHE A 90 -3.63 -9.97 2.53
CA PHE A 90 -2.90 -8.74 2.19
C PHE A 90 -1.87 -9.08 1.13
N LYS A 91 -2.04 -8.56 -0.08
CA LYS A 91 -1.17 -8.89 -1.21
C LYS A 91 -0.82 -7.70 -2.09
N PHE A 92 0.43 -7.57 -2.51
CA PHE A 92 0.86 -6.50 -3.43
C PHE A 92 0.60 -5.08 -2.90
N ASN A 93 0.41 -4.90 -1.60
CA ASN A 93 0.30 -3.58 -1.02
C ASN A 93 1.69 -2.99 -0.80
N THR A 94 1.80 -1.67 -0.91
CA THR A 94 2.97 -0.91 -0.46
C THR A 94 2.60 -0.15 0.79
N ILE A 95 3.28 -0.42 1.90
CA ILE A 95 3.05 0.19 3.21
C ILE A 95 4.33 0.88 3.64
N THR A 96 4.27 2.20 3.84
CA THR A 96 5.49 3.00 3.98
C THR A 96 5.40 4.13 5.00
N GLY A 97 6.53 4.37 5.68
CA GLY A 97 6.77 5.55 6.51
C GLY A 97 6.05 5.56 7.85
N PHE A 98 5.44 4.46 8.28
CA PHE A 98 4.75 4.42 9.58
C PHE A 98 5.75 4.39 10.73
N ARG A 99 5.51 5.19 11.77
CA ARG A 99 6.43 5.30 12.92
C ARG A 99 6.54 4.01 13.72
N LEU A 100 5.45 3.25 13.82
CA LEU A 100 5.43 1.91 14.41
C LEU A 100 5.51 0.88 13.26
N TYR A 101 4.81 -0.24 13.36
CA TYR A 101 4.89 -1.30 12.37
C TYR A 101 4.11 -0.93 11.10
N GLY A 102 4.61 -1.36 9.94
CA GLY A 102 3.83 -1.37 8.71
C GLY A 102 2.60 -2.27 8.86
N ILE A 103 2.72 -3.39 9.59
CA ILE A 103 1.58 -4.24 9.96
C ILE A 103 1.69 -4.79 11.38
N VAL A 104 0.59 -4.72 12.14
CA VAL A 104 0.46 -5.34 13.47
C VAL A 104 -0.75 -6.26 13.52
N ILE A 105 -0.54 -7.49 14.02
CA ILE A 105 -1.57 -8.50 14.22
C ILE A 105 -1.69 -8.82 15.70
N SER A 106 -2.89 -8.65 16.27
CA SER A 106 -3.17 -8.94 17.67
C SER A 106 -3.17 -10.43 17.99
N SER A 107 -3.05 -10.78 19.28
CA SER A 107 -2.95 -12.16 19.74
C SER A 107 -4.18 -13.03 19.53
N ASP A 108 -5.33 -12.41 19.32
CA ASP A 108 -6.61 -13.06 19.03
C ASP A 108 -6.96 -13.09 17.53
N SER A 109 -6.04 -12.63 16.68
CA SER A 109 -6.15 -12.71 15.23
C SER A 109 -5.43 -13.96 14.70
N ALA A 110 -5.93 -14.55 13.61
CA ALA A 110 -5.40 -15.81 13.12
C ALA A 110 -5.58 -16.03 11.62
N LYS A 111 -4.72 -16.85 11.01
CA LYS A 111 -4.85 -17.32 9.63
C LYS A 111 -4.87 -16.20 8.58
N ASN A 112 -4.23 -15.07 8.85
CA ASN A 112 -4.08 -14.01 7.85
C ASN A 112 -2.88 -14.30 6.94
N ALA A 113 -2.99 -13.96 5.66
CA ALA A 113 -1.95 -14.12 4.67
C ALA A 113 -1.38 -12.74 4.30
N ILE A 114 -0.07 -12.56 4.49
CA ILE A 114 0.69 -11.33 4.20
C ILE A 114 1.75 -11.71 3.18
N ILE A 115 1.45 -11.51 1.91
CA ILE A 115 2.22 -12.10 0.81
C ILE A 115 2.56 -11.03 -0.23
N PHE A 116 3.80 -10.95 -0.69
CA PHE A 116 4.16 -10.03 -1.78
C PHE A 116 3.83 -8.55 -1.49
N ASN A 117 3.94 -8.11 -0.25
CA ASN A 117 3.80 -6.68 0.08
C ASN A 117 5.19 -6.03 0.16
N ASN A 118 5.24 -4.71 -0.05
CA ASN A 118 6.42 -3.89 0.19
C ASN A 118 6.26 -3.18 1.55
N PHE A 119 7.20 -3.41 2.46
CA PHE A 119 7.35 -2.67 3.71
C PHE A 119 8.61 -1.82 3.62
N ILE A 120 8.42 -0.49 3.66
CA ILE A 120 9.47 0.50 3.41
C ILE A 120 9.46 1.53 4.54
N ASP A 121 10.61 1.78 5.16
CA ASP A 121 10.80 2.84 6.16
C ASP A 121 9.74 2.83 7.28
N ASN A 122 9.20 1.65 7.63
CA ASN A 122 8.32 1.52 8.79
C ASN A 122 9.17 1.19 10.02
N ASN A 123 8.76 1.69 11.17
CA ASN A 123 9.42 1.40 12.43
C ASN A 123 10.93 1.66 12.42
N GLU A 124 11.42 2.70 11.71
CA GLU A 124 12.86 2.91 11.43
C GLU A 124 13.77 2.92 12.66
N ASN A 125 13.22 3.19 13.85
CA ASN A 125 13.96 3.15 15.11
C ASN A 125 14.25 1.72 15.62
N LEU A 126 13.68 0.70 14.98
CA LEU A 126 13.79 -0.71 15.34
C LEU A 126 14.12 -1.56 14.10
N LEU A 127 14.51 -2.82 14.33
CA LEU A 127 14.93 -3.73 13.26
C LEU A 127 13.76 -4.34 12.47
N ASN A 128 12.56 -4.41 13.04
CA ASN A 128 11.44 -5.17 12.47
C ASN A 128 10.29 -4.24 12.09
N GLN A 129 9.75 -4.40 10.88
CA GLN A 129 8.66 -3.58 10.34
C GLN A 129 7.27 -4.19 10.54
N ALA A 130 7.21 -5.40 11.09
CA ALA A 130 5.96 -6.08 11.38
C ALA A 130 5.95 -6.70 12.77
N SER A 131 4.74 -6.85 13.32
CA SER A 131 4.50 -7.54 14.58
C SER A 131 3.33 -8.50 14.44
N ASP A 132 3.51 -9.73 14.93
CA ASP A 132 2.47 -10.75 14.98
C ASP A 132 2.39 -11.39 16.36
N GLY A 133 1.30 -11.12 17.07
CA GLY A 133 0.96 -11.80 18.31
C GLY A 133 0.04 -13.01 18.11
N GLY A 134 -0.51 -13.18 16.90
CA GLY A 134 -1.55 -14.13 16.57
C GLY A 134 -1.05 -15.55 16.31
N VAL A 135 -1.91 -16.37 15.72
CA VAL A 135 -1.62 -17.78 15.43
C VAL A 135 -1.87 -18.14 13.97
N SER A 136 -0.97 -18.93 13.40
CA SER A 136 -1.07 -19.43 12.02
C SER A 136 -1.23 -18.34 10.96
N ASN A 137 -0.70 -17.13 11.20
CA ASN A 137 -0.56 -16.14 10.12
C ASN A 137 0.65 -16.51 9.27
N ASN A 138 0.61 -16.12 8.00
CA ASN A 138 1.65 -16.48 7.03
C ASN A 138 2.22 -15.21 6.41
N PHE A 139 3.48 -14.91 6.74
CA PHE A 139 4.28 -13.93 6.03
C PHE A 139 5.16 -14.67 5.05
N THR A 140 5.06 -14.35 3.76
CA THR A 140 5.96 -14.95 2.79
C THR A 140 6.17 -14.05 1.58
N ARG A 141 7.42 -13.97 1.11
CA ARG A 141 7.74 -13.23 -0.12
C ARG A 141 7.36 -11.77 -0.05
N ASN A 142 7.44 -11.16 1.13
CA ASN A 142 7.35 -9.72 1.24
C ASN A 142 8.74 -9.10 1.03
N PHE A 143 8.76 -7.87 0.57
CA PHE A 143 9.95 -7.04 0.53
C PHE A 143 10.03 -6.22 1.81
N TRP A 144 11.21 -6.21 2.42
CA TRP A 144 11.54 -5.43 3.60
C TRP A 144 12.80 -4.63 3.25
N ASP A 145 12.68 -3.31 3.11
CA ASP A 145 13.77 -2.45 2.62
C ASP A 145 15.04 -2.50 3.48
N ASN A 146 14.90 -2.82 4.77
CA ASN A 146 16.00 -3.00 5.70
C ASN A 146 16.58 -4.43 5.74
N TRP A 147 16.11 -5.34 4.88
CA TRP A 147 16.54 -6.74 4.81
C TRP A 147 16.67 -7.22 3.36
N ILE A 148 17.66 -6.66 2.66
CA ILE A 148 17.91 -6.90 1.23
C ILE A 148 19.17 -7.72 0.94
N THR A 149 19.85 -8.20 1.98
CA THR A 149 21.02 -9.08 1.87
C THR A 149 21.08 -10.05 3.06
N PRO A 150 21.68 -11.24 2.93
CA PRO A 150 22.33 -11.79 1.72
C PRO A 150 21.36 -12.49 0.75
N ASP A 151 21.59 -12.34 -0.55
CA ASP A 151 20.98 -13.10 -1.66
C ASP A 151 22.15 -13.69 -2.47
N ALA A 152 22.77 -14.76 -1.96
CA ALA A 152 24.04 -15.26 -2.43
C ALA A 152 23.93 -16.03 -3.76
N ASP A 153 22.75 -16.57 -4.06
CA ASP A 153 22.47 -17.24 -5.34
C ASP A 153 21.79 -16.33 -6.38
N GLU A 154 21.57 -15.05 -6.03
CA GLU A 154 21.01 -13.99 -6.87
C GLU A 154 19.63 -14.36 -7.46
N ASN A 155 18.83 -15.14 -6.71
CA ASN A 155 17.54 -15.64 -7.18
C ASN A 155 16.37 -14.67 -6.90
N GLY A 156 16.63 -13.54 -6.25
CA GLY A 156 15.61 -12.56 -5.88
C GLY A 156 15.01 -12.76 -4.49
N ILE A 157 15.49 -13.75 -3.73
CA ILE A 157 15.04 -14.13 -2.38
C ILE A 157 16.23 -14.07 -1.44
N ILE A 158 16.04 -13.47 -0.26
CA ILE A 158 17.05 -13.41 0.78
C ILE A 158 17.22 -14.79 1.42
N ASP A 159 18.47 -15.23 1.56
CA ASP A 159 18.84 -16.56 2.06
C ASP A 159 18.55 -16.74 3.56
N SER A 160 18.27 -15.65 4.28
CA SER A 160 17.95 -15.63 5.69
C SER A 160 16.53 -15.11 5.93
N PRO A 161 15.74 -15.74 6.81
CA PRO A 161 14.40 -15.27 7.14
C PRO A 161 14.40 -13.83 7.66
N TYR A 162 13.33 -13.09 7.37
CA TYR A 162 13.02 -11.85 8.05
C TYR A 162 12.23 -12.15 9.32
N LEU A 163 12.78 -11.74 10.46
CA LEU A 163 12.15 -12.00 11.76
C LEU A 163 10.99 -11.03 12.01
N ILE A 164 9.84 -11.55 12.37
CA ILE A 164 8.66 -10.76 12.73
C ILE A 164 8.62 -10.62 14.25
N THR A 165 8.36 -9.42 14.75
CA THR A 165 8.27 -9.21 16.20
C THR A 165 7.08 -9.98 16.77
N GLY A 166 7.31 -10.80 17.80
CA GLY A 166 6.26 -11.54 18.49
C GLY A 166 6.42 -13.05 18.34
N ASN A 167 5.41 -13.72 17.79
CA ASN A 167 5.40 -15.17 17.60
C ASN A 167 6.34 -15.58 16.45
N THR A 168 7.26 -16.51 16.71
CA THR A 168 8.25 -17.01 15.74
C THR A 168 7.65 -17.87 14.63
N GLU A 169 6.38 -18.27 14.73
CA GLU A 169 5.68 -18.98 13.64
C GLU A 169 5.33 -18.06 12.46
N GLY A 170 5.46 -16.75 12.63
CA GLY A 170 5.10 -15.74 11.63
C GLY A 170 6.26 -15.23 10.76
N ASP A 171 7.49 -15.71 10.95
CA ASP A 171 8.66 -15.19 10.22
C ASP A 171 8.52 -15.34 8.68
N ASP A 172 9.01 -14.36 7.92
CA ASP A 172 9.06 -14.45 6.46
C ASP A 172 10.29 -15.25 6.04
N LEU A 173 10.08 -16.54 5.75
CA LEU A 173 11.15 -17.46 5.36
C LEU A 173 11.70 -17.22 3.96
N PHE A 174 11.02 -16.40 3.15
CA PHE A 174 11.40 -16.14 1.76
C PHE A 174 11.33 -14.65 1.43
N PRO A 175 12.04 -13.76 2.16
CA PRO A 175 11.97 -12.33 1.91
C PRO A 175 12.48 -12.01 0.50
N LEU A 176 11.92 -10.99 -0.15
CA LEU A 176 12.40 -10.58 -1.47
C LEU A 176 13.61 -9.66 -1.37
N SER A 177 14.59 -9.82 -2.25
CA SER A 177 15.77 -8.94 -2.32
C SER A 177 15.52 -7.63 -3.06
N ASN A 178 14.41 -7.53 -3.79
CA ASN A 178 14.02 -6.35 -4.55
C ASN A 178 12.57 -5.98 -4.28
N PHE A 179 12.30 -4.67 -4.26
CA PHE A 179 10.95 -4.17 -4.10
C PHE A 179 10.08 -4.56 -5.30
N ILE A 180 8.81 -4.83 -5.01
CA ILE A 180 7.80 -5.12 -6.03
C ILE A 180 7.41 -3.80 -6.68
N LYS A 181 7.97 -3.56 -7.86
CA LYS A 181 7.72 -2.33 -8.64
C LYS A 181 6.26 -2.25 -9.08
N HIS A 182 5.58 -1.18 -8.66
CA HIS A 182 4.45 -0.64 -9.41
C HIS A 182 5.00 0.17 -10.58
N THR A 183 4.89 -0.33 -11.81
CA THR A 183 5.36 0.36 -13.02
C THR A 183 4.22 1.16 -13.64
N LEU A 184 4.43 2.45 -13.91
CA LEU A 184 3.51 3.27 -14.67
C LEU A 184 3.88 3.27 -16.15
N SER A 185 2.92 3.05 -17.04
CA SER A 185 3.10 3.32 -18.46
C SER A 185 3.18 4.83 -18.68
N GLU A 186 4.02 5.29 -19.62
CA GLU A 186 4.05 6.70 -19.99
C GLU A 186 2.72 7.10 -20.63
N PRO A 187 2.04 8.16 -20.15
CA PRO A 187 0.83 8.64 -20.81
C PRO A 187 1.17 9.11 -22.23
N GLN A 188 0.44 8.63 -23.23
CA GLN A 188 0.68 8.98 -24.63
C GLN A 188 -0.36 9.96 -25.13
N ILE A 189 0.06 11.12 -25.63
CA ILE A 189 -0.85 12.02 -26.34
C ILE A 189 -1.27 11.34 -27.64
N TYR A 190 -2.54 10.98 -27.74
CA TYR A 190 -3.13 10.35 -28.92
C TYR A 190 -3.47 11.41 -29.98
N SER A 191 -3.93 12.58 -29.55
CA SER A 191 -4.19 13.73 -30.41
C SER A 191 -4.23 15.00 -29.55
N PRO A 192 -3.64 16.12 -29.98
CA PRO A 192 -2.75 16.25 -31.13
C PRO A 192 -1.34 15.75 -30.82
N ASN A 193 -0.71 15.02 -31.74
CA ASN A 193 0.57 14.33 -31.50
C ASN A 193 1.67 14.67 -32.53
N SER A 194 1.49 15.76 -33.29
CA SER A 194 2.45 16.26 -34.28
C SER A 194 2.52 17.80 -34.27
N ALA A 195 3.42 18.40 -35.05
CA ALA A 195 3.65 19.86 -35.15
C ALA A 195 2.52 20.61 -35.88
N GLU A 196 1.28 20.27 -35.57
CA GLU A 196 0.08 20.88 -36.13
C GLU A 196 -0.15 22.27 -35.51
N ILE A 197 -0.46 23.24 -36.38
CA ILE A 197 -0.87 24.57 -35.95
C ILE A 197 -2.38 24.55 -35.79
N PHE A 198 -2.86 24.77 -34.57
CA PHE A 198 -4.29 24.83 -34.27
C PHE A 198 -4.76 26.27 -34.05
N SER A 199 -5.99 26.56 -34.46
CA SER A 199 -6.70 27.79 -34.12
C SER A 199 -8.10 27.45 -33.61
N GLY A 200 -8.51 28.01 -32.47
CA GLY A 200 -9.82 27.78 -31.86
C GLY A 200 -9.82 26.74 -30.74
N LEU A 201 -10.95 26.04 -30.57
CA LEU A 201 -11.08 24.98 -29.57
C LEU A 201 -10.36 23.72 -30.04
N VAL A 202 -9.44 23.21 -29.22
CA VAL A 202 -8.69 21.97 -29.49
C VAL A 202 -9.12 20.90 -28.50
N GLN A 203 -9.53 19.75 -29.03
CA GLN A 203 -9.78 18.57 -28.22
C GLN A 203 -8.48 17.77 -28.09
N ILE A 204 -8.02 17.60 -26.86
CA ILE A 204 -6.86 16.77 -26.54
C ILE A 204 -7.38 15.38 -26.11
N SER A 205 -6.78 14.34 -26.65
CA SER A 205 -7.04 12.93 -26.34
C SER A 205 -5.71 12.27 -26.02
N TRP A 206 -5.68 11.44 -24.99
CA TRP A 206 -4.48 10.74 -24.54
C TRP A 206 -4.85 9.34 -24.04
N ILE A 207 -3.85 8.45 -24.06
CA ILE A 207 -3.87 7.18 -23.34
C ILE A 207 -3.36 7.50 -21.92
N PRO A 208 -4.15 7.22 -20.87
CA PRO A 208 -3.71 7.46 -19.49
C PRO A 208 -2.49 6.60 -19.15
N SER A 209 -1.76 7.00 -18.12
CA SER A 209 -0.78 6.11 -17.51
C SER A 209 -1.54 4.95 -16.87
N GLU A 210 -1.08 3.74 -17.09
CA GLU A 210 -1.59 2.53 -16.48
C GLU A 210 -0.52 2.01 -15.52
N ASP A 211 -0.91 1.65 -14.30
CA ASP A 211 0.02 0.96 -13.40
C ASP A 211 0.30 -0.48 -13.85
N SER A 212 1.16 -1.19 -13.10
CA SER A 212 1.56 -2.57 -13.36
C SER A 212 0.41 -3.58 -13.35
N HIS A 213 -0.80 -3.13 -12.99
CA HIS A 213 -2.01 -3.92 -12.88
C HIS A 213 -3.14 -3.40 -13.79
N ASN A 214 -2.81 -2.53 -14.75
CA ASN A 214 -3.71 -1.92 -15.74
C ASN A 214 -4.74 -0.94 -15.16
N PHE A 215 -4.47 -0.32 -14.00
CA PHE A 215 -5.31 0.76 -13.50
C PHE A 215 -4.89 2.11 -14.12
N SER A 216 -5.84 2.79 -14.77
CA SER A 216 -5.61 4.11 -15.35
C SER A 216 -5.47 5.17 -14.25
N LEU A 217 -4.29 5.77 -14.14
CA LEU A 217 -4.03 6.94 -13.31
C LEU A 217 -4.16 8.21 -14.16
N PHE A 218 -5.01 9.12 -13.71
CA PHE A 218 -5.24 10.40 -14.37
C PHE A 218 -4.40 11.49 -13.71
N SER A 219 -3.58 12.18 -14.49
CA SER A 219 -3.43 13.63 -14.36
C SER A 219 -2.77 14.24 -15.61
N LEU A 220 -3.56 14.98 -16.39
CA LEU A 220 -3.05 15.95 -17.35
C LEU A 220 -3.20 17.34 -16.72
N PHE A 221 -2.09 18.02 -16.41
CA PHE A 221 -2.12 19.41 -15.98
C PHE A 221 -1.83 20.32 -17.18
N PHE A 222 -2.84 21.09 -17.60
CA PHE A 222 -2.63 22.18 -18.56
C PHE A 222 -2.15 23.43 -17.82
N SER A 223 -0.92 23.88 -18.07
CA SER A 223 -0.42 25.19 -17.62
C SER A 223 -0.42 26.15 -18.81
N SER A 224 -1.11 27.27 -18.69
CA SER A 224 -1.18 28.32 -19.71
C SER A 224 0.07 29.23 -19.75
N HIS A 225 1.16 28.85 -19.09
CA HIS A 225 2.38 29.65 -19.11
C HIS A 225 3.08 29.51 -20.46
N SER A 226 3.14 30.62 -21.18
CA SER A 226 3.98 30.80 -22.36
C SER A 226 5.41 30.40 -22.04
N ILE A 227 5.87 29.29 -22.62
CA ILE A 227 7.29 28.95 -22.67
C ILE A 227 7.97 30.03 -23.50
N SER A 228 8.58 31.00 -22.81
CA SER A 228 9.63 31.82 -23.40
C SER A 228 10.95 31.08 -23.22
N GLY A 229 11.36 30.37 -24.28
CA GLY A 229 12.74 30.03 -24.59
C GLY A 229 13.44 29.01 -23.69
N PHE A 230 13.55 27.77 -24.17
CA PHE A 230 14.82 27.06 -24.07
C PHE A 230 15.68 27.51 -25.26
N ASN A 231 16.62 28.42 -25.02
CA ASN A 231 17.75 28.61 -25.92
C ASN A 231 18.81 27.57 -25.56
N SER A 232 19.17 26.77 -26.56
CA SER A 232 20.41 26.01 -26.78
C SER A 232 21.25 25.58 -25.58
#